data_AF-A0A7J7S421-F1
#
_entry.id   AF-A0A7J7S421-F1
#
_cell.length_a   1.000
_cell.length_b   1.000
_cell.length_c   1.000
_cell.angle_alpha   90.00
_cell.angle_beta   90.00
_cell.angle_gamma   90.00
#
_symmetry.space_group_name_H-M   'P 1'
#
loop_
_entity.id
_entity.type
_entity.pdbx_description
1 polymer ?
#
loop_
_entity_poly.entity_id
_entity_poly.type
_entity_poly.pdbx_seq_one_letter_code
_entity_poly.pdbx_strand_id
1 'polypeptide(L)'
;MVSPPCYGLLTRQKEPVPLKSISVTLSIREFVAGVSATLNYENEGKDPLEAFFVFPMDEDSAVHSFEALVDGKKIVAELQEKSEARTNYENAISQGHQAFLLEEDDQAGDTFSCNVGNLTPGSKAALTLKYVQELPLEADGALRYVLPAILNPRYQLSRGSEGGGLQMKTPAVPSQDVPYTLSLAATVSSQHGIKSVQCSSPVNPIEYLEDKTSAQISLADGHKFDRDVEFLVYYSEVHTPSVAVEMGAPATKPDSLMGDPSAMVSFYPNIPEAQSPTACGEFVFLMDRSGSMHCPMNNQNPSQLRIEAAKETLIWLLKSLPVGCYFNIYGFGSSFESFFPESVKYTQDTMEQALKRVKSMDADLGGTEILEPLKAIYSRTSIPGHPLQLFVFTDGEVTDTFSVIREVKSNGQRHRYADNVCVSG
;
A
#
# COMPACT_ATOMS: atom_id res chain seq x y z
N MET A 1 9.38 20.06 -14.46
CA MET A 1 9.87 20.17 -13.07
C MET A 1 8.83 19.54 -12.17
N VAL A 2 8.90 18.21 -11.95
CA VAL A 2 8.18 17.53 -10.86
C VAL A 2 8.97 16.27 -10.53
N SER A 3 9.45 16.14 -9.29
CA SER A 3 9.94 14.88 -8.74
C SER A 3 9.00 14.49 -7.58
N PRO A 4 8.30 13.34 -7.62
CA PRO A 4 7.38 12.90 -6.57
C PRO A 4 8.12 12.33 -5.32
N PRO A 5 7.42 12.10 -4.18
CA PRO A 5 7.95 12.42 -2.85
C PRO A 5 8.52 11.26 -2.02
N CYS A 6 9.40 11.62 -1.08
CA CYS A 6 9.74 10.79 0.09
C CYS A 6 8.62 10.93 1.15
N TYR A 7 8.40 9.92 1.99
CA TYR A 7 7.35 9.96 3.02
C TYR A 7 7.88 10.36 4.40
N GLY A 8 7.00 10.86 5.26
CA GLY A 8 7.32 11.43 6.57
C GLY A 8 7.51 12.95 6.52
N LEU A 9 8.22 13.49 7.51
CA LEU A 9 8.49 14.93 7.61
C LEU A 9 9.79 15.29 6.87
N LEU A 10 9.69 16.19 5.89
CA LEU A 10 10.76 16.54 4.94
C LEU A 10 11.06 18.03 4.93
N THR A 11 12.32 18.41 4.69
CA THR A 11 12.70 19.80 4.43
C THR A 11 12.32 20.25 3.02
N ARG A 12 12.44 21.56 2.70
CA ARG A 12 12.34 22.06 1.30
C ARG A 12 13.31 21.38 0.34
N GLN A 13 14.48 20.99 0.83
CA GLN A 13 15.49 20.23 0.08
C GLN A 13 15.20 18.73 0.02
N LYS A 14 14.04 18.29 0.54
CA LYS A 14 13.58 16.90 0.60
C LYS A 14 14.44 16.00 1.48
N GLU A 15 15.11 16.58 2.47
CA GLU A 15 15.86 15.83 3.47
C GLU A 15 14.91 15.42 4.61
N PRO A 16 14.95 14.17 5.09
CA PRO A 16 14.09 13.73 6.17
C PRO A 16 14.48 14.40 7.50
N VAL A 17 13.48 14.90 8.23
CA VAL A 17 13.64 15.32 9.61
C VAL A 17 13.69 14.05 10.50
N PRO A 18 14.63 13.95 11.46
CA PRO A 18 14.74 12.76 12.32
C PRO A 18 13.44 12.42 13.06
N LEU A 19 12.90 11.24 12.75
CA LEU A 19 11.81 10.62 13.49
C LEU A 19 12.35 9.99 14.77
N LYS A 20 11.65 10.19 15.89
CA LYS A 20 12.04 9.71 17.23
C LYS A 20 11.14 8.60 17.75
N SER A 21 9.84 8.68 17.48
CA SER A 21 8.90 7.62 17.85
C SER A 21 7.60 7.70 17.06
N ILE A 22 6.95 6.55 16.95
CA ILE A 22 5.62 6.38 16.39
C ILE A 22 4.73 5.78 17.47
N SER A 23 3.55 6.34 17.65
CA SER A 23 2.52 5.81 18.56
C SER A 23 1.21 5.64 17.82
N VAL A 24 0.74 4.40 17.73
CA VAL A 24 -0.48 4.04 17.01
C VAL A 24 -1.54 3.52 17.98
N THR A 25 -2.74 4.07 17.87
CA THR A 25 -3.94 3.50 18.49
C THR A 25 -4.85 2.99 17.38
N LEU A 26 -5.14 1.69 17.41
CA LEU A 26 -6.00 0.99 16.46
C LEU A 26 -7.29 0.58 17.17
N SER A 27 -8.44 0.91 16.59
CA SER A 27 -9.74 0.40 17.04
C SER A 27 -10.39 -0.33 15.88
N ILE A 28 -10.55 -1.65 15.99
CA ILE A 28 -11.30 -2.45 15.03
C ILE A 28 -12.69 -2.66 15.61
N ARG A 29 -13.71 -2.20 14.89
CA ARG A 29 -15.13 -2.39 15.22
C ARG A 29 -15.78 -3.09 14.05
N GLU A 30 -16.12 -4.36 14.24
CA GLU A 30 -16.53 -5.23 13.12
C GLU A 30 -15.54 -5.13 11.95
N PHE A 31 -16.00 -4.75 10.77
CA PHE A 31 -15.22 -4.66 9.52
C PHE A 31 -14.57 -3.29 9.31
N VAL A 32 -14.51 -2.42 10.31
CA VAL A 32 -13.93 -1.08 10.17
C VAL A 32 -12.79 -0.87 11.16
N ALA A 33 -11.64 -0.44 10.65
CA ALA A 33 -10.53 0.04 11.46
C ALA A 33 -10.57 1.57 11.55
N GLY A 34 -10.53 2.09 12.78
CA GLY A 34 -10.19 3.46 13.08
C GLY A 34 -8.75 3.53 13.59
N VAL A 35 -7.93 4.37 12.98
CA VAL A 35 -6.52 4.48 13.29
C VAL A 35 -6.17 5.89 13.71
N SER A 36 -5.38 6.03 14.76
CA SER A 36 -4.78 7.28 15.20
C SER A 36 -3.27 7.09 15.35
N ALA A 37 -2.51 7.62 14.39
CA ALA A 37 -1.06 7.53 14.36
C ALA A 37 -0.44 8.87 14.74
N THR A 38 0.45 8.88 15.73
CA THR A 38 1.22 10.06 16.14
C THR A 38 2.71 9.83 15.89
N LEU A 39 3.32 10.71 15.08
CA LEU A 39 4.73 10.67 14.72
C LEU A 39 5.45 11.83 15.39
N ASN A 40 6.51 11.54 16.15
CA ASN A 40 7.28 12.53 16.87
C ASN A 40 8.63 12.78 16.19
N TYR A 41 8.87 14.01 15.77
CA TYR A 41 10.06 14.47 15.09
C TYR A 41 10.83 15.49 15.93
N GLU A 42 12.13 15.61 15.68
CA GLU A 42 13.00 16.59 16.33
C GLU A 42 13.99 17.20 15.33
N ASN A 43 14.10 18.53 15.33
CA ASN A 43 15.13 19.21 14.57
C ASN A 43 16.45 19.17 15.36
N GLU A 44 17.32 18.20 15.04
CA GLU A 44 18.66 18.09 15.64
C GLU A 44 19.71 18.99 14.96
N GLY A 45 19.31 19.72 13.93
CA GLY A 45 20.15 20.67 13.21
C GLY A 45 20.44 21.94 14.01
N LYS A 46 21.33 22.76 13.46
CA LYS A 46 21.71 24.07 14.04
C LYS A 46 20.92 25.23 13.44
N ASP A 47 20.19 24.98 12.37
CA ASP A 47 19.44 25.97 11.62
C ASP A 47 17.93 25.66 11.66
N PRO A 48 17.05 26.68 11.58
CA PRO A 48 15.63 26.46 11.42
C PRO A 48 15.31 25.71 10.12
N LEU A 49 14.39 24.74 10.19
CA LEU A 49 14.00 23.89 9.07
C LEU A 49 12.51 24.07 8.75
N GLU A 50 12.20 24.52 7.54
CA GLU A 50 10.83 24.45 7.04
C GLU A 50 10.50 23.02 6.60
N ALA A 51 9.42 22.46 7.14
CA ALA A 51 9.11 21.06 7.01
C ALA A 51 7.72 20.78 6.42
N PHE A 52 7.64 19.72 5.60
CA PHE A 52 6.45 19.22 4.93
C PHE A 52 6.24 17.77 5.31
N PHE A 53 5.07 17.45 5.84
CA PHE A 53 4.66 16.07 6.09
C PHE A 53 4.08 15.48 4.81
N VAL A 54 4.53 14.31 4.42
CA VAL A 54 4.00 13.56 3.28
C VAL A 54 3.62 12.16 3.75
N PHE A 55 2.41 11.71 3.47
CA PHE A 55 1.93 10.40 3.90
C PHE A 55 1.09 9.75 2.80
N PRO A 56 1.39 8.50 2.41
CA PRO A 56 0.54 7.77 1.49
C PRO A 56 -0.59 7.07 2.24
N MET A 57 -1.76 7.03 1.61
CA MET A 57 -2.97 6.44 2.13
C MET A 57 -3.47 5.41 1.10
N ASP A 58 -3.97 4.29 1.59
CA ASP A 58 -4.63 3.30 0.73
C ASP A 58 -5.92 3.90 0.14
N GLU A 59 -6.28 3.50 -1.08
CA GLU A 59 -7.50 3.98 -1.77
C GLU A 59 -8.79 3.71 -0.94
N ASP A 60 -8.77 2.67 -0.11
CA ASP A 60 -9.89 2.27 0.76
C ASP A 60 -9.87 2.96 2.14
N SER A 61 -9.02 3.98 2.32
CA SER A 61 -8.89 4.72 3.57
C SER A 61 -9.30 6.19 3.43
N ALA A 62 -9.95 6.71 4.47
CA ALA A 62 -10.37 8.11 4.54
C ALA A 62 -9.75 8.83 5.74
N VAL A 63 -8.92 9.84 5.47
CA VAL A 63 -8.39 10.75 6.50
C VAL A 63 -9.48 11.71 6.95
N HIS A 64 -9.73 11.78 8.26
CA HIS A 64 -10.77 12.65 8.82
C HIS A 64 -10.24 13.64 9.87
N SER A 65 -8.97 13.53 10.27
CA SER A 65 -8.34 14.47 11.20
C SER A 65 -6.83 14.50 11.01
N PHE A 66 -6.27 15.70 11.00
CA PHE A 66 -4.83 15.91 11.07
C PHE A 66 -4.52 17.04 12.06
N GLU A 67 -3.56 16.80 12.95
CA GLU A 67 -3.11 17.76 13.95
C GLU A 67 -1.58 17.81 13.98
N ALA A 68 -1.01 19.01 14.10
CA ALA A 68 0.42 19.19 14.28
C ALA A 68 0.67 20.03 15.53
N LEU A 69 1.41 19.48 16.50
CA LEU A 69 1.87 20.19 17.69
C LEU A 69 3.35 20.54 17.49
N VAL A 70 3.64 21.84 17.33
CA VAL A 70 4.99 22.36 17.10
C VAL A 70 5.26 23.47 18.12
N ASP A 71 6.32 23.33 18.92
CA ASP A 71 6.70 24.32 19.95
C ASP A 71 5.53 24.79 20.85
N GLY A 72 4.66 23.84 21.24
CA GLY A 72 3.49 24.09 22.08
C GLY A 72 2.30 24.74 21.35
N LYS A 73 2.42 25.06 20.06
CA LYS A 73 1.30 25.50 19.22
C LYS A 73 0.65 24.30 18.55
N LYS A 74 -0.65 24.14 18.76
CA LYS A 74 -1.46 23.11 18.11
C LYS A 74 -2.09 23.69 16.84
N ILE A 75 -1.74 23.13 15.70
CA ILE A 75 -2.36 23.35 14.40
C ILE A 75 -3.35 22.21 14.19
N VAL A 76 -4.60 22.53 13.86
CA VAL A 76 -5.65 21.54 13.56
C VAL A 76 -6.12 21.80 12.14
N ALA A 77 -6.07 20.77 11.30
CA ALA A 77 -6.58 20.87 9.94
C ALA A 77 -8.11 20.95 9.97
N GLU A 78 -8.67 21.91 9.24
CA GLU A 78 -10.11 22.01 9.01
C GLU A 78 -10.42 21.45 7.63
N LEU A 79 -11.29 20.44 7.57
CA LEU A 79 -11.75 19.86 6.30
C LEU A 79 -12.65 20.85 5.57
N GLN A 80 -12.27 21.18 4.35
CA GLN A 80 -12.99 22.09 3.44
C GLN A 80 -13.08 21.46 2.05
N GLU A 81 -14.00 21.95 1.23
CA GLU A 81 -14.05 21.58 -0.18
C GLU A 81 -12.75 22.02 -0.88
N LYS A 82 -12.26 21.22 -1.84
CA LYS A 82 -10.91 21.39 -2.43
C LYS A 82 -10.70 22.78 -3.04
N SER A 83 -11.68 23.31 -3.78
CA SER A 83 -11.61 24.64 -4.40
C SER A 83 -11.68 25.78 -3.37
N GLU A 84 -12.49 25.61 -2.32
CA GLU A 84 -12.59 26.57 -1.21
C GLU A 84 -11.29 26.62 -0.41
N ALA A 85 -10.72 25.47 -0.05
CA ALA A 85 -9.45 25.35 0.68
C ALA A 85 -8.29 26.05 -0.07
N ARG A 86 -8.18 25.82 -1.38
CA ARG A 86 -7.18 26.48 -2.24
C ARG A 86 -7.35 28.00 -2.26
N THR A 87 -8.59 28.47 -2.43
CA THR A 87 -8.91 29.91 -2.45
C THR A 87 -8.56 30.57 -1.11
N ASN A 88 -8.92 29.94 0.01
CA ASN A 88 -8.63 30.42 1.35
C ASN A 88 -7.12 30.48 1.62
N TYR A 89 -6.38 29.45 1.20
CA TYR A 89 -4.93 29.41 1.29
C TYR A 89 -4.26 30.56 0.51
N GLU A 90 -4.60 30.73 -0.78
CA GLU A 90 -4.04 31.80 -1.62
C GLU A 90 -4.32 33.19 -1.06
N ASN A 91 -5.56 33.42 -0.59
CA ASN A 91 -5.95 34.67 0.06
C ASN A 91 -5.12 34.93 1.32
N ALA A 92 -4.93 33.94 2.18
CA ALA A 92 -4.16 34.07 3.42
C ALA A 92 -2.68 34.41 3.13
N ILE A 93 -2.07 33.74 2.14
CA ILE A 93 -0.70 34.04 1.70
C ILE A 93 -0.60 35.46 1.12
N SER A 94 -1.57 35.88 0.30
CA SER A 94 -1.59 37.23 -0.31
C SER A 94 -1.67 38.35 0.73
N GLN A 95 -2.28 38.07 1.89
CA GLN A 95 -2.41 38.98 3.03
C GLN A 95 -1.24 38.92 4.00
N GLY A 96 -0.23 38.09 3.73
CA GLY A 96 0.95 37.93 4.58
C GLY A 96 0.73 37.06 5.83
N HIS A 97 -0.37 36.31 5.89
CA HIS A 97 -0.60 35.35 6.97
C HIS A 97 0.15 34.04 6.71
N GLN A 98 0.50 33.34 7.78
CA GLN A 98 1.00 31.97 7.70
C GLN A 98 -0.17 31.02 7.50
N ALA A 99 -0.24 30.36 6.33
CA ALA A 99 -1.29 29.43 5.98
C ALA A 99 -0.70 28.06 5.64
N PHE A 100 -1.48 27.01 5.92
CA PHE A 100 -1.10 25.62 5.65
C PHE A 100 -2.23 24.97 4.85
N LEU A 101 -1.89 24.36 3.72
CA LEU A 101 -2.82 23.59 2.91
C LEU A 101 -2.44 22.13 2.99
N LEU A 102 -3.45 21.28 3.19
CA LEU A 102 -3.37 19.83 3.10
C LEU A 102 -4.25 19.41 1.91
N GLU A 103 -3.66 18.76 0.92
CA GLU A 103 -4.40 18.23 -0.23
C GLU A 103 -3.85 16.87 -0.68
N GLU A 104 -4.73 16.09 -1.31
CA GLU A 104 -4.39 14.89 -2.10
C GLU A 104 -3.73 15.33 -3.42
N ASP A 105 -2.60 14.70 -3.76
CA ASP A 105 -1.85 14.99 -4.98
C ASP A 105 -2.66 14.63 -6.25
N ASP A 106 -2.88 15.62 -7.12
CA ASP A 106 -3.63 15.48 -8.38
C ASP A 106 -2.98 14.51 -9.39
N GLN A 107 -1.72 14.09 -9.18
CA GLN A 107 -0.97 13.17 -10.04
C GLN A 107 -0.70 11.79 -9.40
N ALA A 108 -0.78 11.70 -8.07
CA ALA A 108 -0.56 10.50 -7.28
C ALA A 108 -1.70 10.41 -6.24
N GLY A 109 -2.85 9.87 -6.65
CA GLY A 109 -4.11 9.86 -5.88
C GLY A 109 -4.08 9.09 -4.55
N ASP A 110 -2.89 8.66 -4.12
CA ASP A 110 -2.63 7.96 -2.86
C ASP A 110 -1.79 8.81 -1.89
N THR A 111 -1.34 10.02 -2.25
CA THR A 111 -0.38 10.79 -1.44
C THR A 111 -0.95 12.08 -0.87
N PHE A 112 -0.84 12.24 0.45
CA PHE A 112 -1.23 13.44 1.21
C PHE A 112 0.00 14.27 1.58
N SER A 113 -0.07 15.61 1.45
CA SER A 113 1.01 16.51 1.89
C SER A 113 0.52 17.71 2.72
N CYS A 114 1.19 18.01 3.83
CA CYS A 114 0.93 19.16 4.69
C CYS A 114 2.20 19.97 4.97
N ASN A 115 2.18 21.29 4.84
CA ASN A 115 3.24 22.13 5.40
C ASN A 115 3.06 22.21 6.93
N VAL A 116 4.11 21.90 7.70
CA VAL A 116 4.12 21.88 9.18
C VAL A 116 4.74 23.16 9.75
N GLY A 117 5.38 23.98 8.91
CA GLY A 117 6.00 25.24 9.27
C GLY A 117 7.49 25.12 9.56
N ASN A 118 8.05 26.14 10.23
CA ASN A 118 9.46 26.22 10.52
C ASN A 118 9.78 25.66 11.93
N LEU A 119 10.58 24.59 11.97
CA LEU A 119 11.10 23.96 13.17
C LEU A 119 12.42 24.61 13.56
N THR A 120 12.47 25.32 14.68
CA THR A 120 13.74 25.88 15.19
C THR A 120 14.70 24.78 15.66
N PRO A 121 16.01 25.05 15.76
CA PRO A 121 16.97 24.09 16.32
C PRO A 121 16.53 23.55 17.70
N GLY A 122 16.49 22.23 17.85
CA GLY A 122 16.04 21.53 19.06
C GLY A 122 14.53 21.50 19.29
N SER A 123 13.72 22.08 18.39
CA SER A 123 12.25 21.99 18.46
C SER A 123 11.77 20.58 18.17
N LYS A 124 10.60 20.26 18.75
CA LYS A 124 9.91 18.98 18.55
C LYS A 124 8.58 19.21 17.86
N ALA A 125 8.23 18.29 16.97
CA ALA A 125 6.94 18.26 16.29
C ALA A 125 6.25 16.92 16.56
N ALA A 126 5.00 16.95 16.99
CA ALA A 126 4.15 15.76 17.06
C ALA A 126 3.03 15.90 16.03
N LEU A 127 3.00 14.99 15.05
CA LEU A 127 2.01 14.98 13.97
C LEU A 127 1.06 13.82 14.20
N THR A 128 -0.23 14.11 14.38
CA THR A 128 -1.27 13.12 14.60
C THR A 128 -2.21 13.05 13.39
N LEU A 129 -2.23 11.90 12.74
CA LEU A 129 -3.14 11.57 11.65
C LEU A 129 -4.20 10.60 12.16
N LYS A 130 -5.46 10.84 11.82
CA LYS A 130 -6.55 9.88 12.05
C LYS A 130 -7.29 9.57 10.75
N TYR A 131 -7.49 8.29 10.53
CA TYR A 131 -8.16 7.76 9.35
C TYR A 131 -9.00 6.54 9.70
N VAL A 132 -9.92 6.22 8.81
CA VAL A 132 -10.74 5.02 8.87
C VAL A 132 -10.55 4.19 7.60
N GLN A 133 -10.69 2.87 7.71
CA GLN A 133 -10.52 1.93 6.61
C GLN A 133 -11.49 0.75 6.78
N GLU A 134 -12.11 0.32 5.68
CA GLU A 134 -12.86 -0.95 5.64
C GLU A 134 -11.88 -2.13 5.52
N LEU A 135 -12.09 -3.17 6.32
CA LEU A 135 -11.20 -4.32 6.39
C LEU A 135 -11.67 -5.45 5.49
N PRO A 136 -10.82 -5.98 4.59
CA PRO A 136 -11.16 -7.12 3.77
C PRO A 136 -11.29 -8.41 4.61
N LEU A 137 -12.19 -9.28 4.17
CA LEU A 137 -12.34 -10.64 4.68
C LEU A 137 -11.55 -11.61 3.79
N GLU A 138 -10.56 -12.27 4.37
CA GLU A 138 -9.74 -13.28 3.70
C GLU A 138 -10.52 -14.60 3.49
N ALA A 139 -10.07 -15.42 2.56
CA ALA A 139 -10.73 -16.68 2.19
C ALA A 139 -10.83 -17.70 3.35
N ASP A 140 -9.94 -17.60 4.34
CA ASP A 140 -9.95 -18.43 5.55
C ASP A 140 -10.85 -17.87 6.67
N GLY A 141 -11.51 -16.74 6.42
CA GLY A 141 -12.41 -16.06 7.34
C GLY A 141 -11.74 -15.05 8.29
N ALA A 142 -10.46 -14.71 8.06
CA ALA A 142 -9.79 -13.67 8.82
C ALA A 142 -10.13 -12.26 8.30
N LEU A 143 -10.47 -11.33 9.19
CA LEU A 143 -10.35 -9.89 8.88
C LEU A 143 -8.89 -9.50 8.95
N ARG A 144 -8.38 -8.87 7.89
CA ARG A 144 -7.00 -8.45 7.81
C ARG A 144 -6.88 -6.94 7.92
N TYR A 145 -6.04 -6.48 8.85
CA TYR A 145 -5.57 -5.10 8.91
C TYR A 145 -4.05 -5.07 8.76
N VAL A 146 -3.55 -4.16 7.93
CA VAL A 146 -2.12 -3.93 7.73
C VAL A 146 -1.82 -2.51 8.18
N LEU A 147 -0.91 -2.34 9.14
CA LEU A 147 -0.26 -1.06 9.36
C LEU A 147 0.98 -1.01 8.47
N PRO A 148 0.95 -0.25 7.36
CA PRO A 148 2.07 -0.20 6.44
C PRO A 148 3.27 0.49 7.11
N ALA A 149 4.45 -0.07 6.90
CA ALA A 149 5.72 0.51 7.31
C ALA A 149 6.08 1.76 6.50
N ILE A 150 5.13 2.37 5.80
CA ILE A 150 5.33 3.59 5.02
C ILE A 150 5.42 4.86 5.90
N LEU A 151 5.05 4.75 7.19
CA LEU A 151 5.39 5.75 8.23
C LEU A 151 6.90 5.82 8.52
N ASN A 152 7.70 5.02 7.81
CA ASN A 152 9.13 4.89 7.99
C ASN A 152 9.90 5.81 7.03
N PRO A 153 10.81 6.67 7.53
CA PRO A 153 11.68 7.50 6.70
C PRO A 153 12.59 6.72 5.72
N ARG A 154 12.66 5.38 5.84
CA ARG A 154 13.38 4.47 4.94
C ARG A 154 12.72 4.30 3.57
N TYR A 155 11.45 4.68 3.42
CA TYR A 155 10.73 4.59 2.15
C TYR A 155 11.15 5.76 1.24
N GLN A 156 12.35 5.64 0.67
CA GLN A 156 12.96 6.61 -0.24
C GLN A 156 12.64 6.23 -1.68
N LEU A 157 11.57 6.80 -2.24
CA LEU A 157 11.41 6.89 -3.69
C LEU A 157 12.33 8.00 -4.21
N SER A 158 13.63 7.72 -4.33
CA SER A 158 14.58 8.66 -4.91
C SER A 158 14.70 8.42 -6.41
N ARG A 159 14.09 9.30 -7.21
CA ARG A 159 14.40 9.45 -8.64
C ARG A 159 15.68 10.31 -8.76
N GLY A 160 16.83 9.70 -9.04
CA GLY A 160 18.12 10.40 -9.20
C GLY A 160 18.25 11.18 -10.53
N SER A 161 18.62 12.45 -10.47
CA SER A 161 19.22 13.21 -11.59
C SER A 161 20.74 13.13 -11.45
N GLU A 162 21.57 12.96 -12.48
CA GLU A 162 21.53 13.64 -13.78
C GLU A 162 21.88 12.67 -14.93
N GLY A 163 21.02 12.68 -15.96
CA GLY A 163 21.17 11.87 -17.17
C GLY A 163 19.97 10.95 -17.45
N GLY A 164 18.78 11.54 -17.66
CA GLY A 164 17.63 10.91 -18.35
C GLY A 164 17.37 9.43 -18.07
N GLY A 165 17.01 9.08 -16.83
CA GLY A 165 16.67 7.71 -16.44
C GLY A 165 16.82 7.59 -14.93
N LEU A 166 15.70 7.64 -14.22
CA LEU A 166 15.68 7.89 -12.78
C LEU A 166 15.75 6.58 -12.01
N GLN A 167 16.94 6.22 -11.56
CA GLN A 167 17.27 4.99 -10.82
C GLN A 167 16.59 4.96 -9.44
N MET A 168 15.61 4.07 -9.20
CA MET A 168 15.03 3.79 -7.88
C MET A 168 15.99 2.99 -6.99
N LYS A 169 16.20 3.46 -5.76
CA LYS A 169 16.77 2.61 -4.70
C LYS A 169 15.68 1.68 -4.13
N THR A 170 15.97 0.38 -4.07
CA THR A 170 15.13 -0.64 -3.43
C THR A 170 14.92 -0.31 -1.94
N PRO A 171 13.75 -0.61 -1.33
CA PRO A 171 13.64 -0.69 0.12
C PRO A 171 14.68 -1.67 0.68
N ALA A 172 15.68 -1.13 1.38
CA ALA A 172 16.66 -1.92 2.08
C ALA A 172 16.26 -2.02 3.56
N VAL A 173 16.04 -3.23 4.05
CA VAL A 173 16.02 -3.51 5.49
C VAL A 173 17.39 -3.11 6.04
N PRO A 174 17.50 -2.13 6.96
CA PRO A 174 18.75 -1.83 7.62
C PRO A 174 19.14 -3.03 8.48
N SER A 175 20.39 -3.43 8.37
CA SER A 175 21.06 -4.30 9.34
C SER A 175 21.45 -3.56 10.63
N GLN A 176 20.82 -2.42 10.96
CA GLN A 176 21.12 -1.59 12.13
C GLN A 176 19.85 -1.11 12.83
N ASP A 177 19.96 -0.87 14.14
CA ASP A 177 18.93 -0.28 14.99
C ASP A 177 18.29 0.93 14.32
N VAL A 178 16.99 0.84 14.02
CA VAL A 178 16.21 2.00 13.60
C VAL A 178 16.21 3.02 14.76
N PRO A 179 16.47 4.32 14.50
CA PRO A 179 16.68 5.31 15.56
C PRO A 179 15.40 5.78 16.25
N TYR A 180 14.28 5.07 16.05
CA TYR A 180 12.97 5.38 16.58
C TYR A 180 12.27 4.14 17.10
N THR A 181 11.33 4.35 18.01
CA THR A 181 10.50 3.30 18.60
C THR A 181 9.10 3.29 18.00
N LEU A 182 8.45 2.13 18.03
CA LEU A 182 7.02 2.00 17.75
C LEU A 182 6.30 1.51 19.00
N SER A 183 5.23 2.20 19.37
CA SER A 183 4.20 1.68 20.26
C SER A 183 2.90 1.54 19.48
N LEU A 184 2.21 0.41 19.68
CA LEU A 184 0.90 0.18 19.11
C LEU A 184 0.02 -0.49 20.14
N ALA A 185 -1.14 0.11 20.37
CA ALA A 185 -2.23 -0.47 21.15
C ALA A 185 -3.44 -0.64 20.24
N ALA A 186 -3.99 -1.84 20.19
CA ALA A 186 -5.17 -2.19 19.41
C ALA A 186 -6.30 -2.64 20.33
N THR A 187 -7.51 -2.22 20.02
CA THR A 187 -8.75 -2.71 20.63
C THR A 187 -9.63 -3.26 19.52
N VAL A 188 -9.99 -4.53 19.61
CA VAL A 188 -10.93 -5.19 18.70
C VAL A 188 -12.24 -5.37 19.43
N SER A 189 -13.35 -5.03 18.79
CA SER A 189 -14.70 -5.23 19.31
C SER A 189 -15.61 -5.79 18.22
N SER A 190 -16.47 -6.73 18.59
CA SER A 190 -17.48 -7.32 17.71
C SER A 190 -18.73 -7.71 18.49
N GLN A 191 -19.87 -7.64 17.83
CA GLN A 191 -21.16 -8.20 18.26
C GLN A 191 -21.12 -9.73 18.31
N HIS A 192 -20.19 -10.34 17.58
CA HIS A 192 -19.90 -11.76 17.60
C HIS A 192 -18.68 -12.02 18.49
N GLY A 193 -18.58 -13.23 19.07
CA GLY A 193 -17.41 -13.59 19.85
C GLY A 193 -16.14 -13.58 18.99
N ILE A 194 -15.01 -13.15 19.57
CA ILE A 194 -13.69 -13.19 18.94
C ILE A 194 -13.07 -14.56 19.24
N LYS A 195 -12.82 -15.34 18.19
CA LYS A 195 -12.21 -16.67 18.29
C LYS A 195 -10.71 -16.56 18.57
N SER A 196 -10.02 -15.70 17.83
CA SER A 196 -8.59 -15.42 18.01
C SER A 196 -8.16 -14.16 17.27
N VAL A 197 -7.13 -13.50 17.78
CA VAL A 197 -6.39 -12.45 17.08
C VAL A 197 -4.95 -12.92 16.91
N GLN A 198 -4.42 -12.81 15.70
CA GLN A 198 -3.02 -13.10 15.37
C GLN A 198 -2.33 -11.81 14.93
N CYS A 199 -1.04 -11.70 15.20
CA CYS A 199 -0.24 -10.55 14.83
C CYS A 199 1.07 -11.03 14.19
N SER A 200 1.50 -10.40 13.10
CA SER A 200 2.78 -10.70 12.44
C SER A 200 4.00 -10.37 13.32
N SER A 201 3.77 -9.55 14.35
CA SER A 201 4.78 -9.02 15.26
C SER A 201 4.57 -9.50 16.71
N PRO A 202 5.63 -9.64 17.52
CA PRO A 202 5.52 -10.00 18.93
C PRO A 202 4.60 -9.04 19.70
N VAL A 203 3.61 -9.60 20.38
CA VAL A 203 2.63 -8.89 21.20
C VAL A 203 2.73 -9.34 22.65
N ASN A 204 2.33 -8.46 23.57
CA ASN A 204 2.01 -8.85 24.94
C ASN A 204 0.82 -9.83 24.94
N PRO A 205 0.59 -10.58 26.03
CA PRO A 205 -0.57 -11.46 26.14
C PRO A 205 -1.88 -10.71 25.81
N ILE A 206 -2.65 -11.27 24.87
CA ILE A 206 -3.91 -10.68 24.42
C ILE A 206 -4.96 -10.86 25.52
N GLU A 207 -5.57 -9.76 25.94
CA GLU A 207 -6.62 -9.76 26.96
C GLU A 207 -7.99 -9.76 26.29
N TYR A 208 -8.78 -10.82 26.50
CA TYR A 208 -10.16 -10.90 26.03
C TYR A 208 -11.11 -10.45 27.14
N LEU A 209 -12.01 -9.54 26.80
CA LEU A 209 -12.98 -8.92 27.70
C LEU A 209 -14.41 -9.28 27.23
N GLU A 210 -15.40 -9.03 28.09
CA GLU A 210 -16.83 -9.08 27.74
C GLU A 210 -17.26 -10.39 27.04
N ASP A 211 -16.98 -11.55 27.64
CA ASP A 211 -17.27 -12.86 27.02
C ASP A 211 -16.64 -13.04 25.63
N LYS A 212 -15.45 -12.46 25.45
CA LYS A 212 -14.67 -12.42 24.20
C LYS A 212 -15.29 -11.58 23.07
N THR A 213 -16.20 -10.66 23.34
CA THR A 213 -16.64 -9.67 22.33
C THR A 213 -15.65 -8.53 22.16
N SER A 214 -14.70 -8.39 23.08
CA SER A 214 -13.65 -7.38 23.04
C SER A 214 -12.26 -7.99 23.29
N ALA A 215 -11.24 -7.49 22.60
CA ALA A 215 -9.85 -7.92 22.79
C ALA A 215 -8.91 -6.71 22.81
N GLN A 216 -8.00 -6.66 23.77
CA GLN A 216 -6.93 -5.67 23.86
C GLN A 216 -5.60 -6.30 23.49
N ILE A 217 -4.89 -5.64 22.57
CA ILE A 217 -3.60 -6.08 22.07
C ILE A 217 -2.61 -4.93 22.17
N SER A 218 -1.38 -5.21 22.60
CA SER A 218 -0.29 -4.25 22.53
C SER A 218 0.95 -4.95 21.99
N LEU A 219 1.70 -4.26 21.14
CA LEU A 219 3.01 -4.76 20.72
C LEU A 219 3.94 -4.88 21.94
N ALA A 220 4.79 -5.89 21.93
CA ALA A 220 5.80 -6.08 22.96
C ALA A 220 6.83 -4.93 22.93
N ASP A 221 7.42 -4.62 24.09
CA ASP A 221 8.43 -3.58 24.20
C ASP A 221 9.65 -3.86 23.32
N GLY A 222 10.26 -2.79 22.78
CA GLY A 222 11.45 -2.88 21.94
C GLY A 222 11.16 -3.36 20.51
N HIS A 223 9.90 -3.41 20.10
CA HIS A 223 9.54 -3.70 18.71
C HIS A 223 10.12 -2.63 17.77
N LYS A 224 10.79 -3.10 16.73
CA LYS A 224 11.36 -2.27 15.67
C LYS A 224 10.37 -2.26 14.52
N PHE A 225 9.99 -1.07 14.06
CA PHE A 225 9.10 -0.93 12.90
C PHE A 225 9.88 -1.17 11.60
N ASP A 226 10.38 -2.40 11.47
CA ASP A 226 11.25 -2.82 10.38
C ASP A 226 10.48 -3.37 9.18
N ARG A 227 9.21 -3.74 9.37
CA ARG A 227 8.26 -4.33 8.42
C ARG A 227 6.83 -3.91 8.77
N ASP A 228 5.88 -4.28 7.91
CA ASP A 228 4.45 -4.03 8.15
C ASP A 228 3.95 -4.84 9.36
N VAL A 229 3.08 -4.22 10.16
CA VAL A 229 2.45 -4.89 11.29
C VAL A 229 1.05 -5.33 10.85
N GLU A 230 0.84 -6.64 10.84
CA GLU A 230 -0.39 -7.26 10.35
C GLU A 230 -1.20 -7.85 11.50
N PHE A 231 -2.51 -7.61 11.49
CA PHE A 231 -3.48 -8.22 12.38
C PHE A 231 -4.44 -9.09 11.58
N LEU A 232 -4.59 -10.35 11.99
CA LEU A 232 -5.61 -11.27 11.49
C LEU A 232 -6.61 -11.56 12.62
N VAL A 233 -7.83 -11.08 12.46
CA VAL A 233 -8.91 -11.18 13.45
C VAL A 233 -9.90 -12.23 12.97
N TYR A 234 -10.13 -13.27 13.79
CA TYR A 234 -11.10 -14.32 13.50
C TYR A 234 -12.31 -14.16 14.40
N TYR A 235 -13.46 -13.80 13.82
CA TYR A 235 -14.74 -13.83 14.52
C TYR A 235 -15.34 -15.24 14.51
N SER A 236 -16.09 -15.58 15.56
CA SER A 236 -16.76 -16.87 15.71
C SER A 236 -17.83 -17.11 14.64
N GLU A 237 -18.51 -16.05 14.22
CA GLU A 237 -19.64 -16.10 13.28
C GLU A 237 -19.51 -15.04 12.17
N VAL A 238 -18.34 -14.93 11.56
CA VAL A 238 -18.03 -13.88 10.55
C VAL A 238 -18.98 -13.86 9.34
N HIS A 239 -19.64 -14.98 9.04
CA HIS A 239 -20.57 -15.11 7.92
C HIS A 239 -22.04 -14.81 8.27
N THR A 240 -22.33 -14.55 9.54
CA THR A 240 -23.66 -14.13 9.99
C THR A 240 -23.82 -12.65 9.65
N PRO A 241 -24.94 -12.23 9.03
CA PRO A 241 -25.18 -10.81 8.77
C PRO A 241 -25.15 -10.00 10.07
N SER A 242 -24.43 -8.88 10.07
CA SER A 242 -24.31 -8.00 11.23
C SER A 242 -24.66 -6.55 10.86
N VAL A 243 -25.09 -5.78 11.86
CA VAL A 243 -25.43 -4.36 11.70
C VAL A 243 -24.73 -3.55 12.78
N ALA A 244 -23.77 -2.73 12.39
CA ALA A 244 -23.16 -1.75 13.27
C ALA A 244 -23.93 -0.42 13.18
N VAL A 245 -24.23 0.20 14.31
CA VAL A 245 -24.91 1.50 14.37
C VAL A 245 -24.04 2.49 15.11
N GLU A 246 -23.74 3.60 14.46
CA GLU A 246 -23.07 4.75 15.07
C GLU A 246 -24.08 5.88 15.23
N MET A 247 -24.23 6.36 16.47
CA MET A 247 -25.10 7.49 16.76
C MET A 247 -24.38 8.79 16.45
N GLY A 248 -25.08 9.72 15.78
CA GLY A 248 -24.53 11.03 15.46
C GLY A 248 -24.08 11.82 16.69
N ALA A 249 -23.13 12.73 16.48
CA ALA A 249 -22.56 13.56 17.53
C ALA A 249 -23.60 14.57 18.06
N PRO A 250 -23.85 14.61 19.38
CA PRO A 250 -24.98 15.36 19.97
C PRO A 250 -24.87 16.90 19.90
N ALA A 251 -23.76 17.45 19.41
CA ALA A 251 -23.47 18.89 19.40
C ALA A 251 -23.09 19.42 18.00
N THR A 252 -23.68 18.87 16.94
CA THR A 252 -23.44 19.29 15.56
C THR A 252 -24.49 20.30 15.07
N LYS A 253 -24.13 21.10 14.06
CA LYS A 253 -25.06 22.06 13.44
C LYS A 253 -26.28 21.30 12.88
N PRO A 254 -27.49 21.88 12.92
CA PRO A 254 -28.62 21.33 12.17
C PRO A 254 -28.21 21.20 10.68
N ASP A 255 -28.55 20.08 10.06
CA ASP A 255 -28.16 19.66 8.70
C ASP A 255 -26.69 19.16 8.52
N SER A 256 -26.00 18.81 9.60
CA SER A 256 -24.71 18.11 9.52
C SER A 256 -24.90 16.59 9.45
N LEU A 257 -24.31 15.94 8.43
CA LEU A 257 -24.22 14.46 8.32
C LEU A 257 -23.67 13.81 9.61
N MET A 258 -22.81 14.51 10.35
CA MET A 258 -22.24 14.01 11.61
C MET A 258 -23.25 13.96 12.77
N GLY A 259 -24.42 14.58 12.64
CA GLY A 259 -25.50 14.56 13.63
C GLY A 259 -26.49 13.42 13.42
N ASP A 260 -26.48 12.79 12.25
CA ASP A 260 -27.42 11.72 11.90
C ASP A 260 -26.89 10.34 12.33
N PRO A 261 -27.76 9.45 12.84
CA PRO A 261 -27.37 8.08 13.08
C PRO A 261 -27.07 7.37 11.76
N SER A 262 -25.98 6.62 11.72
CA SER A 262 -25.54 5.85 10.56
C SER A 262 -25.50 4.37 10.89
N ALA A 263 -25.83 3.52 9.91
CA ALA A 263 -25.80 2.07 10.06
C ALA A 263 -25.03 1.42 8.91
N MET A 264 -24.13 0.50 9.23
CA MET A 264 -23.42 -0.35 8.28
C MET A 264 -23.96 -1.78 8.40
N VAL A 265 -24.38 -2.36 7.27
CA VAL A 265 -24.85 -3.74 7.20
C VAL A 265 -23.78 -4.58 6.50
N SER A 266 -23.21 -5.54 7.21
CA SER A 266 -22.16 -6.43 6.69
C SER A 266 -22.77 -7.79 6.35
N PHE A 267 -22.55 -8.27 5.12
CA PHE A 267 -23.07 -9.54 4.63
C PHE A 267 -22.01 -10.32 3.84
N TYR A 268 -21.35 -11.27 4.50
CA TYR A 268 -20.30 -12.12 3.92
C TYR A 268 -20.71 -13.60 3.94
N PRO A 269 -21.62 -14.04 3.06
CA PRO A 269 -22.11 -15.41 3.09
C PRO A 269 -21.00 -16.42 2.75
N ASN A 270 -20.92 -17.51 3.52
CA ASN A 270 -20.12 -18.66 3.13
C ASN A 270 -20.87 -19.45 2.05
N ILE A 271 -20.59 -19.14 0.79
CA ILE A 271 -21.13 -19.86 -0.36
C ILE A 271 -20.11 -20.95 -0.72
N PRO A 272 -20.45 -22.25 -0.58
CA PRO A 272 -19.57 -23.31 -1.00
C PRO A 272 -19.24 -23.12 -2.47
N GLU A 273 -17.95 -23.05 -2.80
CA GLU A 273 -17.53 -23.03 -4.20
C GLU A 273 -18.08 -24.30 -4.86
N ALA A 274 -19.00 -24.13 -5.82
CA ALA A 274 -19.36 -25.22 -6.70
C ALA A 274 -18.05 -25.67 -7.35
N GLN A 275 -17.71 -26.97 -7.26
CA GLN A 275 -16.49 -27.53 -7.85
C GLN A 275 -16.35 -27.01 -9.28
N SER A 276 -15.56 -25.96 -9.46
CA SER A 276 -15.27 -25.47 -10.79
C SER A 276 -14.61 -26.63 -11.50
N PRO A 277 -15.14 -27.09 -12.65
CA PRO A 277 -14.55 -28.21 -13.37
C PRO A 277 -13.12 -27.78 -13.70
N THR A 278 -12.12 -28.30 -12.99
CA THR A 278 -10.66 -28.12 -13.17
C THR A 278 -10.26 -26.72 -13.63
N ALA A 279 -9.61 -25.91 -12.80
CA ALA A 279 -9.08 -24.57 -13.10
C ALA A 279 -8.42 -24.44 -14.50
N CYS A 280 -9.24 -24.34 -15.52
CA CYS A 280 -8.90 -24.14 -16.91
C CYS A 280 -8.85 -22.63 -17.04
N GLY A 281 -7.66 -22.05 -16.83
CA GLY A 281 -7.42 -20.61 -16.98
C GLY A 281 -6.41 -20.36 -18.10
N GLU A 282 -6.36 -19.11 -18.56
CA GLU A 282 -5.26 -18.60 -19.36
C GLU A 282 -4.38 -17.75 -18.44
N PHE A 283 -3.15 -18.19 -18.17
CA PHE A 283 -2.21 -17.55 -17.25
C PHE A 283 -1.14 -16.80 -18.04
N VAL A 284 -1.18 -15.46 -18.01
CA VAL A 284 -0.19 -14.62 -18.69
C VAL A 284 0.72 -13.97 -17.66
N PHE A 285 2.03 -14.14 -17.82
CA PHE A 285 3.03 -13.53 -16.96
C PHE A 285 3.72 -12.39 -17.71
N LEU A 286 3.63 -11.17 -17.19
CA LEU A 286 4.24 -9.98 -17.74
C LEU A 286 5.46 -9.61 -16.89
N MET A 287 6.65 -9.85 -17.43
CA MET A 287 7.95 -9.73 -16.76
C MET A 287 8.65 -8.46 -17.16
N ASP A 288 8.97 -7.63 -16.18
CA ASP A 288 9.80 -6.45 -16.36
C ASP A 288 11.25 -6.88 -16.63
N ARG A 289 11.80 -6.36 -17.72
CA ARG A 289 13.18 -6.55 -18.17
C ARG A 289 13.87 -5.20 -18.37
N SER A 290 13.36 -4.15 -17.72
CA SER A 290 13.96 -2.82 -17.70
C SER A 290 15.33 -2.83 -17.02
N GLY A 291 16.11 -1.77 -17.25
CA GLY A 291 17.47 -1.66 -16.69
C GLY A 291 17.51 -1.65 -15.15
N SER A 292 16.42 -1.26 -14.48
CA SER A 292 16.32 -1.27 -13.01
C SER A 292 16.30 -2.70 -12.45
N MET A 293 15.87 -3.69 -13.24
CA MET A 293 15.90 -5.11 -12.88
C MET A 293 17.32 -5.70 -12.83
N HIS A 294 18.33 -4.99 -13.37
CA HIS A 294 19.76 -5.34 -13.23
C HIS A 294 20.35 -4.91 -11.86
N CYS A 295 19.57 -4.27 -11.00
CA CYS A 295 20.02 -3.90 -9.67
C CYS A 295 20.06 -5.12 -8.74
N PRO A 296 21.01 -5.18 -7.79
CA PRO A 296 21.00 -6.16 -6.72
C PRO A 296 19.72 -6.08 -5.87
N MET A 297 19.22 -7.23 -5.40
CA MET A 297 18.13 -7.31 -4.43
C MET A 297 18.49 -6.59 -3.12
N ASN A 298 19.75 -6.67 -2.69
CA ASN A 298 20.24 -6.04 -1.46
C ASN A 298 21.65 -5.46 -1.67
N ASN A 299 21.89 -4.24 -1.19
CA ASN A 299 23.20 -3.56 -1.22
C ASN A 299 24.32 -4.31 -0.46
N GLN A 300 23.96 -5.22 0.45
CA GLN A 300 24.92 -5.99 1.26
C GLN A 300 25.29 -7.34 0.65
N ASN A 301 24.45 -7.90 -0.22
CA ASN A 301 24.71 -9.17 -0.89
C ASN A 301 24.49 -8.98 -2.41
N PRO A 302 25.49 -8.46 -3.14
CA PRO A 302 25.38 -8.14 -4.56
C PRO A 302 25.27 -9.39 -5.45
N SER A 303 25.09 -10.57 -4.85
CA SER A 303 25.11 -11.87 -5.53
C SER A 303 23.81 -12.22 -6.24
N GLN A 304 22.68 -11.58 -5.90
CA GLN A 304 21.39 -11.86 -6.52
C GLN A 304 20.76 -10.58 -7.08
N LEU A 305 20.54 -10.56 -8.39
CA LEU A 305 19.88 -9.44 -9.08
C LEU A 305 18.35 -9.56 -8.97
N ARG A 306 17.62 -8.45 -9.06
CA ARG A 306 16.14 -8.45 -9.06
C ARG A 306 15.58 -9.33 -10.17
N ILE A 307 16.18 -9.28 -11.37
CA ILE A 307 15.81 -10.15 -12.49
C ILE A 307 16.00 -11.63 -12.17
N GLU A 308 17.00 -12.01 -11.37
CA GLU A 308 17.23 -13.39 -10.98
C GLU A 308 16.15 -13.89 -10.00
N ALA A 309 15.79 -13.08 -9.01
CA ALA A 309 14.69 -13.39 -8.09
C ALA A 309 13.34 -13.49 -8.84
N ALA A 310 13.08 -12.60 -9.79
CA ALA A 310 11.90 -12.65 -10.64
C ALA A 310 11.88 -13.93 -11.51
N LYS A 311 13.02 -14.32 -12.09
CA LYS A 311 13.16 -15.59 -12.83
C LYS A 311 12.87 -16.80 -11.97
N GLU A 312 13.42 -16.85 -10.76
CA GLU A 312 13.17 -17.95 -9.82
C GLU A 312 11.69 -18.06 -9.46
N THR A 313 11.04 -16.93 -9.18
CA THR A 313 9.60 -16.87 -8.87
C THR A 313 8.77 -17.32 -10.06
N LEU A 314 9.07 -16.85 -11.27
CA LEU A 314 8.38 -17.28 -12.48
C LEU A 314 8.54 -18.79 -12.71
N ILE A 315 9.74 -19.35 -12.48
CA ILE A 315 9.97 -20.79 -12.57
C ILE A 315 9.08 -21.56 -11.58
N TRP A 316 8.93 -21.06 -10.34
CA TRP A 316 8.05 -21.65 -9.34
C TRP A 316 6.57 -21.60 -9.76
N LEU A 317 6.11 -20.47 -10.28
CA LEU A 317 4.73 -20.31 -10.74
C LEU A 317 4.42 -21.20 -11.93
N LEU A 318 5.32 -21.26 -12.91
CA LEU A 318 5.17 -22.14 -14.07
C LEU A 318 5.05 -23.61 -13.66
N LYS A 319 5.82 -24.06 -12.65
CA LYS A 319 5.72 -25.42 -12.12
C LYS A 319 4.43 -25.70 -11.35
N SER A 320 3.79 -24.64 -10.86
CA SER A 320 2.56 -24.70 -10.04
C SER A 320 1.29 -24.52 -10.87
N LEU A 321 1.41 -24.35 -12.19
CA LEU A 321 0.26 -24.15 -13.08
C LEU A 321 -0.67 -25.37 -13.11
N PRO A 322 -2.00 -25.16 -13.11
CA PRO A 322 -2.97 -26.25 -13.20
C PRO A 322 -2.84 -27.05 -14.50
N VAL A 323 -3.11 -28.36 -14.44
CA VAL A 323 -3.15 -29.20 -15.64
C VAL A 323 -4.32 -28.79 -16.53
N GLY A 324 -4.06 -28.60 -17.82
CA GLY A 324 -5.08 -28.24 -18.81
C GLY A 324 -5.28 -26.73 -19.00
N CYS A 325 -4.49 -25.90 -18.33
CA CYS A 325 -4.49 -24.45 -18.55
C CYS A 325 -3.74 -24.06 -19.84
N TYR A 326 -3.90 -22.79 -20.22
CA TYR A 326 -3.07 -22.12 -21.23
C TYR A 326 -2.17 -21.12 -20.52
N PHE A 327 -0.99 -20.86 -21.08
CA PHE A 327 -0.11 -19.84 -20.54
C PHE A 327 0.70 -19.12 -21.60
N ASN A 328 1.17 -17.92 -21.27
CA ASN A 328 2.16 -17.18 -22.06
C ASN A 328 3.01 -16.31 -21.13
N ILE A 329 4.20 -15.92 -21.61
CA ILE A 329 5.11 -15.06 -20.89
C ILE A 329 5.48 -13.91 -21.82
N TYR A 330 5.43 -12.69 -21.30
CA TYR A 330 5.83 -11.47 -21.98
C TYR A 330 6.98 -10.85 -21.22
N GLY A 331 8.04 -10.45 -21.91
CA GLY A 331 9.04 -9.54 -21.39
C GLY A 331 8.70 -8.12 -21.83
N PHE A 332 8.79 -7.13 -20.95
CA PHE A 332 8.60 -5.73 -21.32
C PHE A 332 9.72 -4.83 -20.80
N GLY A 333 9.96 -3.74 -21.52
CA GLY A 333 10.84 -2.64 -21.17
C GLY A 333 10.51 -1.42 -22.03
N SER A 334 11.45 -0.86 -22.80
CA SER A 334 11.15 0.09 -23.88
C SER A 334 10.41 -0.57 -25.06
N SER A 335 10.55 -1.88 -25.20
CA SER A 335 9.83 -2.73 -26.15
C SER A 335 9.30 -3.95 -25.41
N PHE A 336 8.44 -4.74 -26.05
CA PHE A 336 7.96 -5.99 -25.47
C PHE A 336 8.17 -7.16 -26.41
N GLU A 337 8.33 -8.34 -25.83
CA GLU A 337 8.43 -9.61 -26.54
C GLU A 337 7.54 -10.65 -25.88
N SER A 338 6.92 -11.52 -26.70
CA SER A 338 6.16 -12.67 -26.21
C SER A 338 6.95 -13.96 -26.42
N PHE A 339 6.96 -14.84 -25.43
CA PHE A 339 7.57 -16.16 -25.53
C PHE A 339 6.82 -17.04 -26.53
N PHE A 340 5.50 -16.88 -26.66
CA PHE A 340 4.71 -17.56 -27.67
C PHE A 340 3.86 -16.55 -28.44
N PRO A 341 3.69 -16.74 -29.77
CA PRO A 341 2.83 -15.88 -30.58
C PRO A 341 1.39 -15.84 -30.04
N GLU A 342 0.89 -16.95 -29.51
CA GLU A 342 -0.39 -17.10 -28.82
C GLU A 342 -0.21 -17.91 -27.54
N SER A 343 -1.13 -17.80 -26.60
CA SER A 343 -1.08 -18.59 -25.36
C SER A 343 -1.17 -20.08 -25.70
N VAL A 344 -0.22 -20.86 -25.17
CA VAL A 344 -0.08 -22.29 -25.49
C VAL A 344 -0.57 -23.14 -24.34
N LYS A 345 -1.05 -24.35 -24.65
CA LYS A 345 -1.49 -25.30 -23.64
C LYS A 345 -0.30 -25.71 -22.76
N TYR A 346 -0.51 -25.79 -21.45
CA TYR A 346 0.51 -26.27 -20.52
C TYR A 346 0.78 -27.76 -20.73
N THR A 347 1.93 -28.05 -21.35
CA THR A 347 2.47 -29.39 -21.59
C THR A 347 3.95 -29.44 -21.18
N GLN A 348 4.51 -30.64 -21.01
CA GLN A 348 5.92 -30.81 -20.66
C GLN A 348 6.85 -30.13 -21.68
N ASP A 349 6.55 -30.23 -22.97
CA ASP A 349 7.36 -29.65 -24.05
C ASP A 349 7.33 -28.12 -24.01
N THR A 350 6.14 -27.52 -23.97
CA THR A 350 5.97 -26.06 -23.87
C THR A 350 6.58 -25.50 -22.58
N MET A 351 6.52 -26.27 -21.49
CA MET A 351 7.12 -25.91 -20.21
C MET A 351 8.66 -25.92 -20.28
N GLU A 352 9.26 -26.94 -20.88
CA GLU A 352 10.72 -26.99 -21.09
C GLU A 352 11.20 -25.85 -22.01
N GLN A 353 10.46 -25.54 -23.07
CA GLN A 353 10.74 -24.40 -23.95
C GLN A 353 10.69 -23.07 -23.17
N ALA A 354 9.64 -22.87 -22.36
CA ALA A 354 9.49 -21.69 -21.53
C ALA A 354 10.63 -21.59 -20.50
N LEU A 355 10.92 -22.65 -19.74
CA LEU A 355 11.99 -22.68 -18.75
C LEU A 355 13.37 -22.35 -19.35
N LYS A 356 13.65 -22.84 -20.56
CA LYS A 356 14.92 -22.53 -21.26
C LYS A 356 15.04 -21.04 -21.55
N ARG A 357 13.95 -20.42 -22.03
CA ARG A 357 13.91 -18.98 -22.32
C ARG A 357 13.92 -18.12 -21.05
N VAL A 358 13.21 -18.53 -19.98
CA VAL A 358 13.24 -17.85 -18.69
C VAL A 358 14.66 -17.85 -18.12
N LYS A 359 15.37 -18.99 -18.18
CA LYS A 359 16.77 -19.08 -17.72
C LYS A 359 17.71 -18.13 -18.47
N SER A 360 17.47 -17.90 -19.77
CA SER A 360 18.25 -16.95 -20.56
C SER A 360 17.77 -15.49 -20.49
N MET A 361 16.67 -15.21 -19.77
CA MET A 361 16.14 -13.86 -19.62
C MET A 361 17.11 -12.98 -18.83
N ASP A 362 17.26 -11.73 -19.26
CA ASP A 362 18.06 -10.69 -18.59
C ASP A 362 17.37 -9.32 -18.69
N ALA A 363 17.82 -8.34 -17.91
CA ALA A 363 17.33 -6.97 -17.84
C ALA A 363 17.87 -6.10 -19.01
N ASP A 364 17.48 -6.43 -20.24
CA ASP A 364 18.05 -5.89 -21.49
C ASP A 364 17.07 -5.06 -22.35
N LEU A 365 15.83 -4.85 -21.90
CA LEU A 365 14.78 -4.19 -22.70
C LEU A 365 14.70 -2.67 -22.48
N GLY A 366 15.50 -2.08 -21.60
CA GLY A 366 15.62 -0.62 -21.47
C GLY A 366 14.66 0.00 -20.44
N GLY A 367 13.73 0.85 -20.90
CA GLY A 367 12.74 1.57 -20.07
C GLY A 367 11.64 0.66 -19.53
N THR A 368 10.49 1.23 -19.12
CA THR A 368 9.43 0.49 -18.39
C THR A 368 8.03 0.82 -18.95
N GLU A 369 7.83 0.54 -20.23
CA GLU A 369 6.59 0.86 -20.98
C GLU A 369 5.59 -0.31 -20.92
N ILE A 370 4.78 -0.36 -19.86
CA ILE A 370 3.83 -1.47 -19.61
C ILE A 370 2.53 -1.36 -20.44
N LEU A 371 2.19 -0.17 -20.95
CA LEU A 371 0.89 0.06 -21.60
C LEU A 371 0.73 -0.73 -22.92
N GLU A 372 1.77 -0.75 -23.75
CA GLU A 372 1.76 -1.44 -25.04
C GLU A 372 1.62 -2.96 -24.93
N PRO A 373 2.37 -3.68 -24.05
CA PRO A 373 2.13 -5.11 -23.85
C PRO A 373 0.74 -5.39 -23.28
N LEU A 374 0.19 -4.54 -22.41
CA LEU A 374 -1.19 -4.69 -21.91
C LEU A 374 -2.23 -4.62 -23.04
N LYS A 375 -2.15 -3.60 -23.91
CA LYS A 375 -3.01 -3.51 -25.10
C LYS A 375 -2.86 -4.74 -26.00
N ALA A 376 -1.63 -5.20 -26.21
CA ALA A 376 -1.37 -6.39 -27.02
C ALA A 376 -2.01 -7.65 -26.42
N ILE A 377 -1.96 -7.82 -25.11
CA ILE A 377 -2.60 -8.93 -24.39
C ILE A 377 -4.13 -8.81 -24.50
N TYR A 378 -4.71 -7.64 -24.22
CA TYR A 378 -6.17 -7.45 -24.25
C TYR A 378 -6.77 -7.49 -25.65
N SER A 379 -6.00 -7.14 -26.69
CA SER A 379 -6.44 -7.21 -28.09
C SER A 379 -6.68 -8.64 -28.59
N ARG A 380 -6.17 -9.66 -27.87
CA ARG A 380 -6.28 -11.05 -28.27
C ARG A 380 -7.66 -11.64 -28.03
N THR A 381 -7.95 -12.69 -28.77
CA THR A 381 -9.18 -13.45 -28.64
C THR A 381 -9.12 -14.31 -27.37
N SER A 382 -10.08 -14.14 -26.47
CA SER A 382 -10.19 -14.95 -25.26
C SER A 382 -10.39 -16.42 -25.61
N ILE A 383 -9.69 -17.31 -24.89
CA ILE A 383 -9.85 -18.75 -25.07
C ILE A 383 -11.17 -19.19 -24.39
N PRO A 384 -12.12 -19.80 -25.12
CA PRO A 384 -13.39 -20.21 -24.53
C PRO A 384 -13.21 -21.13 -23.32
N GLY A 385 -13.91 -20.81 -22.23
CA GLY A 385 -13.83 -21.58 -20.98
C GLY A 385 -12.54 -21.39 -20.18
N HIS A 386 -11.64 -20.49 -20.60
CA HIS A 386 -10.38 -20.20 -19.92
C HIS A 386 -10.27 -18.71 -19.61
N PRO A 387 -10.72 -18.24 -18.43
CA PRO A 387 -10.57 -16.84 -18.05
C PRO A 387 -9.10 -16.44 -17.96
N LEU A 388 -8.78 -15.24 -18.45
CA LEU A 388 -7.45 -14.66 -18.41
C LEU A 388 -7.10 -14.21 -16.98
N GLN A 389 -5.93 -14.64 -16.52
CA GLN A 389 -5.28 -14.21 -15.29
C GLN A 389 -3.91 -13.63 -15.66
N LEU A 390 -3.72 -12.34 -15.38
CA LEU A 390 -2.51 -11.61 -15.73
C LEU A 390 -1.70 -11.33 -14.46
N PHE A 391 -0.45 -11.78 -14.44
CA PHE A 391 0.49 -11.57 -13.34
C PHE A 391 1.58 -10.63 -13.81
N VAL A 392 1.80 -9.52 -13.11
CA VAL A 392 2.82 -8.52 -13.46
C VAL A 392 3.97 -8.61 -12.46
N PHE A 393 5.19 -8.75 -12.97
CA PHE A 393 6.43 -8.72 -12.20
C PHE A 393 7.17 -7.46 -12.59
N THR A 394 7.24 -6.49 -11.68
CA THR A 394 7.97 -5.25 -11.88
C THR A 394 8.59 -4.83 -10.55
N ASP A 395 9.62 -4.00 -10.61
CA ASP A 395 10.20 -3.36 -9.44
C ASP A 395 9.56 -1.99 -9.13
N GLY A 396 8.48 -1.62 -9.83
CA GLY A 396 7.62 -0.48 -9.51
C GLY A 396 7.90 0.78 -10.33
N GLU A 397 8.86 0.78 -11.26
CA GLU A 397 9.19 1.94 -12.11
C GLU A 397 8.24 2.14 -13.30
N VAL A 398 6.91 2.11 -13.12
CA VAL A 398 5.98 2.33 -14.24
C VAL A 398 5.75 3.82 -14.47
N THR A 399 5.88 4.26 -15.74
CA THR A 399 5.47 5.61 -16.17
C THR A 399 4.04 5.60 -16.70
N ASP A 400 3.28 6.68 -16.46
CA ASP A 400 1.87 6.84 -16.86
C ASP A 400 0.89 5.81 -16.24
N THR A 401 0.87 5.77 -14.90
CA THR A 401 -0.02 4.92 -14.10
C THR A 401 -1.50 5.13 -14.44
N PHE A 402 -1.92 6.36 -14.74
CA PHE A 402 -3.32 6.68 -15.05
C PHE A 402 -3.82 5.99 -16.33
N SER A 403 -3.05 6.05 -17.42
CA SER A 403 -3.42 5.37 -18.66
C SER A 403 -3.45 3.84 -18.50
N VAL A 404 -2.52 3.29 -17.72
CA VAL A 404 -2.44 1.85 -17.41
C VAL A 404 -3.67 1.41 -16.61
N ILE A 405 -4.01 2.12 -15.53
CA ILE A 405 -5.19 1.83 -14.71
C ILE A 405 -6.47 1.93 -15.55
N ARG A 406 -6.58 2.95 -16.42
CA ARG A 406 -7.72 3.09 -17.33
C ARG A 406 -7.84 1.92 -18.30
N GLU A 407 -6.72 1.48 -18.89
CA GLU A 407 -6.71 0.34 -19.82
C GLU A 407 -7.15 -0.95 -19.12
N VAL A 408 -6.63 -1.22 -17.92
CA VAL A 408 -7.04 -2.36 -17.09
C VAL A 408 -8.52 -2.27 -16.74
N LYS A 409 -9.00 -1.13 -16.21
CA LYS A 409 -10.42 -0.92 -15.86
C LYS A 409 -11.34 -1.12 -17.07
N SER A 410 -10.94 -0.63 -18.25
CA SER A 410 -11.74 -0.78 -19.48
C SER A 410 -11.88 -2.24 -19.96
N ASN A 411 -10.93 -3.10 -19.59
CA ASN A 411 -10.90 -4.52 -19.93
C ASN A 411 -11.30 -5.45 -18.76
N GLY A 412 -11.89 -4.92 -17.68
CA GLY A 412 -12.22 -5.67 -16.46
C GLY A 412 -13.18 -6.86 -16.66
N GLN A 413 -13.91 -6.92 -17.77
CA GLN A 413 -14.76 -8.08 -18.13
C GLN A 413 -13.96 -9.27 -18.68
N ARG A 414 -12.69 -9.07 -19.07
CA ARG A 414 -11.86 -10.08 -19.74
C ARG A 414 -10.86 -10.77 -18.82
N HIS A 415 -10.61 -10.24 -17.62
CA HIS A 415 -9.64 -10.81 -16.68
C HIS A 415 -10.19 -10.83 -15.25
N ARG A 416 -9.61 -11.69 -14.41
CA ARG A 416 -9.77 -11.60 -12.95
C ARG A 416 -8.54 -10.89 -12.39
N TYR A 417 -8.77 -9.77 -11.72
CA TYR A 417 -7.74 -9.02 -11.03
C TYR A 417 -7.54 -9.59 -9.63
N ALA A 418 -6.30 -9.86 -9.25
CA ALA A 418 -5.90 -10.18 -7.89
C ALA A 418 -4.76 -9.23 -7.51
N ASP A 419 -5.07 -8.18 -6.75
CA ASP A 419 -4.07 -7.47 -5.98
C ASP A 419 -3.46 -8.47 -5.02
N ASN A 420 -2.23 -8.93 -5.28
CA ASN A 420 -1.26 -9.53 -4.34
C ASN A 420 -0.37 -10.55 -5.05
N VAL A 421 0.57 -10.08 -5.87
CA VAL A 421 1.89 -10.73 -5.98
C VAL A 421 2.96 -9.65 -6.14
N CYS A 422 3.19 -8.86 -5.09
CA CYS A 422 4.50 -8.24 -4.90
C CYS A 422 5.43 -9.34 -4.39
N VAL A 423 6.49 -9.65 -5.15
CA VAL A 423 7.58 -10.49 -4.66
C VAL A 423 8.44 -9.60 -3.77
N SER A 424 7.95 -9.30 -2.57
CA SER A 424 8.76 -8.73 -1.49
C SER A 424 9.31 -9.88 -0.66
N GLY A 425 10.58 -10.22 -0.88
CA GLY A 425 11.38 -11.06 0.01
C GLY A 425 12.06 -10.23 1.09
#